data_AF-A0A2N2MU75-F1
#
_entry.id   AF-A0A2N2MU75-F1
#
_cell.length_a   1.000
_cell.length_b   1.000
_cell.length_c   1.000
_cell.angle_alpha   90.00
_cell.angle_beta   90.00
_cell.angle_gamma   90.00
#
_symmetry.space_group_name_H-M   'P 1'
#
loop_
_entity.id
_entity.type
_entity.pdbx_description
1 polymer ?
#
loop_
_entity_poly.entity_id
_entity_poly.type
_entity_poly.pdbx_seq_one_letter_code
_entity_poly.pdbx_strand_id
1 'polypeptide(L)'
;MKVNGSAAVYRFVVKPNTANDPRSLGYLADAHSLSLNQITQIRCHDLYFVRGGLDEPEAEKLAAQLLHDPVTQLIEIDLLELPLTDHNLNQKEHPATRTIEVALRPGVTDPVAEQIVRAAHLLGISSLESACTGLRFIISGDGLTDDLLHLAAKRLLSNSVIQTYALGEITPSFSTAAQSHDLVEPIVLRGLDDAGLLAVSSSRRAALNLAEMHAIQDYCERENRDLTDIEFEMLAQTWSEHCVHKTFKSQVSVKRDKSDSRSFPTHYSHLFNQTIRAATKQVNADWVISAFTENAGIVEFDGTNELSFKVETHNHPSAIEPFGGANTGIGGVIRDVIGVSAKPIASTDTLCFGPADLPLTELPEGVLHPR
;
A
#
# COMPACT_ATOMS: atom_id res chain seq x y z
N MET A 1 29.14 7.34 16.91
CA MET A 1 30.49 6.87 16.49
C MET A 1 30.54 6.72 14.96
N LYS A 2 31.67 6.96 14.28
CA LYS A 2 31.82 6.61 12.84
C LYS A 2 32.57 5.29 12.75
N VAL A 3 31.97 4.28 12.11
CA VAL A 3 32.65 3.01 11.77
C VAL A 3 33.14 3.15 10.33
N ASN A 4 34.45 3.06 10.10
CA ASN A 4 35.06 3.18 8.76
C ASN A 4 34.64 4.46 7.99
N GLY A 5 34.43 5.58 8.70
CA GLY A 5 34.04 6.85 8.09
C GLY A 5 32.54 7.02 7.79
N SER A 6 31.73 5.98 8.01
CA SER A 6 30.26 5.97 7.86
C SER A 6 29.54 5.96 9.20
N ALA A 7 28.27 6.39 9.24
CA ALA A 7 27.43 6.33 10.44
C ALA A 7 27.28 4.88 10.92
N ALA A 8 27.33 4.66 12.24
CA ALA A 8 27.13 3.33 12.82
C ALA A 8 25.72 2.82 12.51
N VAL A 9 25.59 1.52 12.25
CA VAL A 9 24.32 0.85 12.04
C VAL A 9 24.14 -0.21 13.10
N TYR A 10 23.12 -0.04 13.95
CA TYR A 10 22.74 -1.05 14.93
C TYR A 10 21.53 -1.83 14.41
N ARG A 11 21.60 -3.15 14.60
CA ARG A 11 20.56 -4.12 14.32
C ARG A 11 19.93 -4.55 15.64
N PHE A 12 18.61 -4.58 15.68
CA PHE A 12 17.83 -5.06 16.81
C PHE A 12 16.91 -6.19 16.35
N VAL A 13 16.96 -7.32 17.05
CA VAL A 13 16.05 -8.45 16.83
C VAL A 13 15.19 -8.62 18.07
N VAL A 14 13.89 -8.35 17.92
CA VAL A 14 12.92 -8.48 19.01
C VAL A 14 12.14 -9.76 18.84
N LYS A 15 12.24 -10.65 19.82
CA LYS A 15 11.63 -11.98 19.81
C LYS A 15 10.63 -12.13 20.95
N PRO A 16 9.48 -12.78 20.74
CA PRO A 16 8.60 -13.18 21.83
C PRO A 16 9.33 -14.03 22.86
N ASN A 17 9.05 -13.83 24.16
CA ASN A 17 9.60 -14.66 25.23
C ASN A 17 8.82 -15.98 25.45
N THR A 18 7.85 -16.26 24.59
CA THR A 18 7.00 -17.46 24.61
C THR A 18 7.21 -18.30 23.35
N ALA A 19 7.06 -19.63 23.50
CA ALA A 19 7.07 -20.54 22.36
C ALA A 19 5.76 -20.52 21.55
N ASN A 20 4.66 -20.01 22.14
CA ASN A 20 3.32 -20.00 21.55
C ASN A 20 2.92 -18.58 21.10
N ASP A 21 3.81 -17.90 20.38
CA ASP A 21 3.52 -16.60 19.79
C ASP A 21 2.42 -16.73 18.71
N PRO A 22 1.31 -15.99 18.81
CA PRO A 22 0.20 -16.11 17.86
C PRO A 22 0.59 -15.80 16.41
N ARG A 23 1.51 -14.84 16.18
CA ARG A 23 1.97 -14.53 14.80
C ARG A 23 2.70 -15.72 14.20
N SER A 24 3.62 -16.29 14.96
CA SER A 24 4.39 -17.48 14.60
C SER A 24 3.48 -18.69 14.29
N LEU A 25 2.45 -18.91 15.11
CA LEU A 25 1.45 -19.96 14.87
C LEU A 25 0.59 -19.70 13.62
N GLY A 26 0.20 -18.44 13.38
CA GLY A 26 -0.53 -18.03 12.18
C GLY A 26 0.26 -18.34 10.90
N TYR A 27 1.51 -17.87 10.82
CA TYR A 27 2.37 -18.16 9.66
C TYR A 27 2.58 -19.67 9.44
N LEU A 28 2.68 -20.47 10.49
CA LEU A 28 2.79 -21.92 10.36
C LEU A 28 1.51 -22.54 9.78
N ALA A 29 0.34 -22.12 10.27
CA ALA A 29 -0.95 -22.57 9.74
C ALA A 29 -1.12 -22.17 8.26
N ASP A 30 -0.73 -20.95 7.90
CA ASP A 30 -0.77 -20.45 6.53
C ASP A 30 0.18 -21.24 5.62
N ALA A 31 1.40 -21.54 6.09
CA ALA A 31 2.34 -22.38 5.37
C ALA A 31 1.75 -23.77 5.04
N HIS A 32 1.10 -24.41 6.01
CA HIS A 32 0.42 -25.70 5.79
C HIS A 32 -0.77 -25.59 4.85
N SER A 33 -1.52 -24.49 4.91
CA SER A 33 -2.60 -24.21 3.95
C SER A 33 -2.08 -24.10 2.51
N LEU A 34 -0.85 -23.62 2.33
CA LEU A 34 -0.12 -23.57 1.06
C LEU A 34 0.62 -24.87 0.72
N SER A 35 0.32 -25.97 1.42
CA SER A 35 0.96 -27.28 1.24
C SER A 35 2.47 -27.34 1.55
N LEU A 36 3.00 -26.37 2.29
CA LEU A 36 4.40 -26.35 2.77
C LEU A 36 4.55 -27.17 4.06
N ASN A 37 4.08 -28.42 4.03
CA ASN A 37 4.01 -29.29 5.21
C ASN A 37 5.38 -29.74 5.75
N GLN A 38 6.46 -29.51 5.01
CA GLN A 38 7.82 -29.80 5.50
C GLN A 38 8.25 -28.83 6.61
N ILE A 39 7.64 -27.64 6.66
CA ILE A 39 7.90 -26.64 7.70
C ILE A 39 7.13 -27.07 8.95
N THR A 40 7.85 -27.39 10.02
CA THR A 40 7.27 -27.83 11.30
C THR A 40 7.19 -26.71 12.32
N GLN A 41 7.97 -25.65 12.14
CA GLN A 41 7.94 -24.46 12.99
C GLN A 41 8.34 -23.21 12.20
N ILE A 42 7.65 -22.10 12.48
CA ILE A 42 8.06 -20.75 12.09
C ILE A 42 8.11 -19.92 13.37
N ARG A 43 9.15 -19.12 13.56
CA ARG A 43 9.21 -18.06 14.58
C ARG A 43 9.35 -16.72 13.89
N CYS A 44 8.43 -15.80 14.18
CA CYS A 44 8.43 -14.45 13.65
C CYS A 44 9.01 -13.47 14.69
N HIS A 45 10.07 -12.78 14.32
CA HIS A 45 10.73 -11.75 15.12
C HIS A 45 10.65 -10.41 14.41
N ASP A 46 10.50 -9.33 15.17
CA ASP A 46 10.60 -7.97 14.63
C ASP A 46 12.07 -7.60 14.43
N LEU A 47 12.35 -6.94 13.32
CA LEU A 47 13.69 -6.54 12.93
C LEU A 47 13.74 -5.03 12.76
N TYR A 48 14.63 -4.37 13.47
CA TYR A 48 14.88 -2.94 13.34
C TYR A 48 16.34 -2.69 13.03
N PHE A 49 16.59 -1.76 12.11
CA PHE A 49 17.93 -1.21 11.91
C PHE A 49 17.86 0.28 12.14
N VAL A 50 18.86 0.81 12.84
CA VAL A 50 18.98 2.25 13.06
C VAL A 50 20.37 2.70 12.65
N ARG A 51 20.43 3.87 12.01
CA ARG A 51 21.66 4.48 11.53
C ARG A 51 21.80 5.87 12.12
N GLY A 52 23.00 6.17 12.60
CA GLY A 52 23.33 7.51 13.05
C GLY A 52 24.56 7.53 13.96
N GLY A 53 24.73 8.65 14.65
CA GLY A 53 25.81 8.88 15.59
C GLY A 53 25.60 8.22 16.96
N LEU A 54 25.09 6.99 17.04
CA LEU A 54 24.83 6.32 18.31
C LEU A 54 26.10 5.76 18.94
N ASP A 55 26.11 5.71 20.27
CA ASP A 55 26.98 4.85 21.06
C ASP A 55 26.21 3.63 21.64
N GLU A 56 26.94 2.72 22.28
CA GLU A 56 26.38 1.50 22.86
C GLU A 56 25.36 1.78 23.97
N PRO A 57 25.60 2.68 24.95
CA PRO A 57 24.58 3.09 25.93
C PRO A 57 23.30 3.67 25.30
N GLU A 58 23.40 4.46 24.23
CA GLU A 58 22.24 4.96 23.50
C GLU A 58 21.47 3.84 22.80
N ALA A 59 22.16 2.87 22.21
CA ALA A 59 21.53 1.69 21.61
C ALA A 59 20.81 0.83 22.66
N GLU A 60 21.42 0.60 23.83
CA GLU A 60 20.78 -0.09 24.96
C GLU A 60 19.55 0.69 25.48
N LYS A 61 19.62 2.02 25.52
CA LYS A 61 18.49 2.86 25.91
C LYS A 61 17.33 2.74 24.92
N LEU A 62 17.60 2.73 23.61
CA LEU A 62 16.57 2.50 22.59
C LEU A 62 15.92 1.13 22.75
N ALA A 63 16.73 0.09 22.95
CA ALA A 63 16.25 -1.25 23.22
C ALA A 63 15.30 -1.24 24.43
N ALA A 64 15.77 -0.77 25.58
CA ALA A 64 15.06 -0.84 26.86
C ALA A 64 13.79 0.02 26.95
N GLN A 65 13.76 1.18 26.27
CA GLN A 65 12.68 2.17 26.46
C GLN A 65 11.75 2.32 25.26
N LEU A 66 12.13 1.83 24.07
CA LEU A 66 11.39 2.09 22.84
C LEU A 66 11.09 0.85 22.01
N LEU A 67 12.08 -0.02 21.79
CA LEU A 67 11.99 -1.03 20.72
C LEU A 67 11.36 -2.36 21.14
N HIS A 68 11.22 -2.65 22.43
CA HIS A 68 10.56 -3.88 22.89
C HIS A 68 9.78 -3.70 24.19
N ASP A 69 8.81 -4.59 24.40
CA ASP A 69 8.13 -4.78 25.68
C ASP A 69 8.91 -5.81 26.53
N PRO A 70 9.55 -5.37 27.64
CA PRO A 70 10.36 -6.26 28.47
C PRO A 70 9.55 -7.35 29.20
N VAL A 71 8.22 -7.25 29.25
CA VAL A 71 7.35 -8.26 29.88
C VAL A 71 7.13 -9.45 28.97
N THR A 72 6.99 -9.21 27.67
CA THR A 72 6.55 -10.21 26.69
C THR A 72 7.61 -10.54 25.63
N GLN A 73 8.69 -9.77 25.58
CA GLN A 73 9.71 -9.86 24.52
C GLN A 73 11.12 -9.87 25.10
N LEU A 74 12.05 -10.38 24.29
CA LEU A 74 13.49 -10.28 24.48
C LEU A 74 14.06 -9.52 23.27
N ILE A 75 15.19 -8.83 23.47
CA ILE A 75 15.85 -8.09 22.39
C ILE A 75 17.33 -8.46 22.32
N GLU A 76 17.81 -8.61 21.10
CA GLU A 76 19.23 -8.77 20.76
C GLU A 76 19.69 -7.51 20.02
N ILE A 77 20.92 -7.06 20.30
CA ILE A 77 21.51 -5.86 19.72
C ILE A 77 22.85 -6.25 19.09
N ASP A 78 23.02 -5.94 17.81
CA ASP A 78 24.27 -6.16 17.08
C ASP A 78 24.71 -4.87 16.39
N LEU A 79 26.00 -4.54 16.49
CA LEU A 79 26.60 -3.48 15.68
C LEU A 79 27.00 -4.06 14.32
N LEU A 80 26.45 -3.54 13.24
CA LEU A 80 26.74 -4.01 11.88
C LEU A 80 27.96 -3.31 11.29
N GLU A 81 28.89 -4.11 10.78
CA GLU A 81 29.96 -3.64 9.90
C GLU A 81 29.49 -3.72 8.44
N LEU A 82 29.32 -2.56 7.79
CA LEU A 82 28.90 -2.47 6.40
C LEU A 82 30.09 -2.24 5.45
N PRO A 83 30.08 -2.83 4.23
CA PRO A 83 29.06 -3.76 3.71
C PRO A 83 29.16 -5.13 4.39
N LEU A 84 28.01 -5.79 4.58
CA LEU A 84 27.99 -7.18 5.04
C LEU A 84 28.84 -8.01 4.06
N THR A 85 29.96 -8.55 4.52
CA THR A 85 30.74 -9.48 3.69
C THR A 85 30.03 -10.82 3.68
N ASP A 86 30.05 -11.54 2.55
CA ASP A 86 29.45 -12.88 2.40
C ASP A 86 29.89 -13.87 3.49
N HIS A 87 31.01 -13.60 4.17
CA HIS A 87 31.53 -14.41 5.26
C HIS A 87 30.72 -14.36 6.57
N ASN A 88 29.87 -13.35 6.79
CA ASN A 88 29.00 -13.30 7.98
C ASN A 88 27.62 -13.96 7.76
N LEU A 89 27.30 -14.37 6.53
CA LEU A 89 26.04 -15.08 6.20
C LEU A 89 26.03 -16.54 6.67
N ASN A 90 27.19 -17.07 7.09
CA ASN A 90 27.37 -18.45 7.55
C ASN A 90 27.61 -18.53 9.06
N GLN A 91 26.78 -17.89 9.89
CA GLN A 91 26.59 -18.44 11.23
C GLN A 91 26.09 -19.88 11.04
N LYS A 92 26.67 -20.83 11.78
CA LYS A 92 26.38 -22.27 11.71
C LYS A 92 24.90 -22.56 11.97
N GLU A 93 24.06 -22.35 10.99
CA GLU A 93 22.66 -22.77 11.03
C GLU A 93 22.66 -24.30 11.08
N HIS A 94 21.96 -24.86 12.06
CA HIS A 94 21.70 -26.30 12.05
C HIS A 94 20.96 -26.62 10.75
N PRO A 95 21.27 -27.73 10.05
CA PRO A 95 20.63 -28.06 8.77
C PRO A 95 19.09 -28.17 8.83
N ALA A 96 18.51 -28.28 10.04
CA ALA A 96 17.08 -28.30 10.30
C ALA A 96 16.47 -26.92 10.61
N THR A 97 17.23 -25.82 10.55
CA THR A 97 16.75 -24.46 10.83
C THR A 97 17.37 -23.46 9.88
N ARG A 98 16.55 -22.60 9.28
CA ARG A 98 16.94 -21.64 8.25
C ARG A 98 16.34 -20.27 8.55
N THR A 99 17.09 -19.20 8.29
CA THR A 99 16.61 -17.83 8.47
C THR A 99 16.13 -17.23 7.15
N ILE A 100 15.03 -16.49 7.19
CA ILE A 100 14.61 -15.59 6.11
C ILE A 100 14.34 -14.22 6.71
N GLU A 101 14.96 -13.18 6.18
CA GLU A 101 14.69 -11.80 6.56
C GLU A 101 13.98 -11.06 5.46
N VAL A 102 13.03 -10.23 5.87
CA VAL A 102 12.18 -9.43 4.98
C VAL A 102 12.28 -7.98 5.44
N ALA A 103 12.49 -7.06 4.50
CA ALA A 103 12.52 -5.63 4.76
C ALA A 103 11.77 -4.87 3.66
N LEU A 104 11.38 -3.63 3.95
CA LEU A 104 10.77 -2.77 2.94
C LEU A 104 11.76 -2.45 1.80
N ARG A 105 11.24 -2.34 0.58
CA ARG A 105 12.02 -1.92 -0.58
C ARG A 105 12.46 -0.45 -0.44
N PRO A 106 13.60 -0.06 -1.05
CA PRO A 106 14.00 1.34 -1.11
C PRO A 106 12.89 2.22 -1.70
N GLY A 107 12.61 3.35 -1.05
CA GLY A 107 11.57 4.30 -1.49
C GLY A 107 10.15 3.99 -1.01
N VAL A 108 9.92 2.85 -0.37
CA VAL A 108 8.66 2.58 0.33
C VAL A 108 8.64 3.35 1.65
N THR A 109 7.52 4.00 1.95
CA THR A 109 7.32 4.71 3.21
C THR A 109 7.27 3.70 4.36
N ASP A 110 8.06 3.95 5.40
CA ASP A 110 8.11 3.17 6.63
C ASP A 110 7.68 4.05 7.81
N PRO A 111 6.37 4.12 8.13
CA PRO A 111 5.88 4.96 9.23
C PRO A 111 6.47 4.55 10.58
N VAL A 112 6.76 3.27 10.79
CA VAL A 112 7.32 2.76 12.04
C VAL A 112 8.74 3.29 12.20
N ALA A 113 9.56 3.22 11.16
CA ALA A 113 10.89 3.81 11.16
C ALA A 113 10.88 5.32 11.44
N GLU A 114 9.96 6.07 10.83
CA GLU A 114 9.78 7.50 11.11
C GLU A 114 9.43 7.75 12.58
N GLN A 115 8.55 6.93 13.17
CA GLN A 115 8.21 7.02 14.58
C GLN A 115 9.38 6.64 15.50
N ILE A 116 10.18 5.65 15.14
CA ILE A 116 11.40 5.29 15.88
C ILE A 116 12.34 6.49 15.94
N VAL A 117 12.60 7.14 14.80
CA VAL A 117 13.46 8.33 14.75
C VAL A 117 12.90 9.47 15.59
N ARG A 118 11.60 9.78 15.44
CA ARG A 118 10.94 10.83 16.22
C ARG A 118 11.00 10.55 17.72
N ALA A 119 10.68 9.32 18.15
CA ALA A 119 10.66 8.94 19.55
C ALA A 119 12.07 8.91 20.16
N ALA A 120 13.08 8.45 19.41
CA ALA A 120 14.48 8.51 19.84
C ALA A 120 14.93 9.95 20.12
N HIS A 121 14.54 10.90 19.27
CA HIS A 121 14.84 12.32 19.49
C HIS A 121 14.18 12.85 20.77
N LEU A 122 12.94 12.44 21.07
CA LEU A 122 12.26 12.77 22.33
C LEU A 122 12.93 12.15 23.55
N LEU A 123 13.59 10.99 23.39
CA LEU A 123 14.41 10.35 24.42
C LEU A 123 15.81 11.00 24.56
N GLY A 124 16.11 12.04 23.79
CA GLY A 124 17.38 12.77 23.83
C GLY A 124 18.47 12.22 22.90
N ILE A 125 18.16 11.26 22.03
CA ILE A 125 19.11 10.64 21.10
C ILE A 125 19.01 11.34 19.75
N SER A 126 19.37 12.63 19.70
CA SER A 126 19.22 13.47 18.49
C SER A 126 20.19 13.11 17.36
N SER A 127 21.20 12.28 17.65
CA SER A 127 22.19 11.79 16.69
C SER A 127 21.65 10.67 15.77
N LEU A 128 20.45 10.16 16.04
CA LEU A 128 19.78 9.16 15.20
C LEU A 128 19.29 9.80 13.89
N GLU A 129 19.76 9.29 12.76
CA GLU A 129 19.50 9.88 11.44
C GLU A 129 18.33 9.19 10.73
N SER A 130 18.28 7.87 10.78
CA SER A 130 17.28 7.07 10.06
C SER A 130 17.10 5.70 10.71
N ALA A 131 15.93 5.11 10.51
CA ALA A 131 15.65 3.71 10.84
C ALA A 131 15.07 2.98 9.62
N CYS A 132 15.04 1.65 9.67
CA CYS A 132 14.23 0.82 8.78
C CYS A 132 13.72 -0.40 9.55
N THR A 133 12.56 -0.90 9.15
CA THR A 133 11.91 -2.04 9.79
C THR A 133 11.82 -3.25 8.86
N GLY A 134 11.62 -4.41 9.47
CA GLY A 134 11.49 -5.68 8.79
C GLY A 134 11.03 -6.79 9.74
N LEU A 135 11.04 -8.01 9.22
CA LEU A 135 10.75 -9.23 9.96
C LEU A 135 11.87 -10.25 9.75
N ARG A 136 12.20 -10.99 10.79
CA ARG A 136 13.07 -12.18 10.73
C ARG A 136 12.23 -13.41 11.00
N PHE A 137 12.28 -14.37 10.10
CA PHE A 137 11.64 -15.67 10.22
C PHE A 137 12.68 -16.75 10.46
N ILE A 138 12.55 -17.47 11.57
CA ILE A 138 13.32 -18.69 11.84
C ILE A 138 12.43 -19.89 11.48
N ILE A 139 12.83 -20.62 10.46
CA ILE A 139 12.05 -21.72 9.88
C ILE A 139 12.73 -23.02 10.25
N SER A 140 11.99 -23.94 10.88
CA SER A 140 12.48 -25.29 11.17
C SER A 140 11.62 -26.34 10.47
N GLY A 141 12.26 -27.43 10.05
CA GLY A 141 11.62 -28.47 9.26
C GLY A 141 12.62 -29.46 8.66
N ASP A 142 12.09 -30.50 8.05
CA ASP A 142 12.88 -31.55 7.39
C ASP A 142 12.99 -31.27 5.89
N GLY A 143 14.19 -31.35 5.32
CA GLY A 143 14.38 -31.18 3.87
C GLY A 143 14.10 -29.76 3.37
N LEU A 144 14.45 -28.74 4.15
CA LEU A 144 14.33 -27.32 3.76
C LEU A 144 15.30 -26.94 2.64
N THR A 145 14.90 -27.18 1.39
CA THR A 145 15.66 -26.75 0.20
C THR A 145 15.54 -25.24 -0.02
N ASP A 146 16.53 -24.64 -0.68
CA ASP A 146 16.48 -23.20 -0.99
C ASP A 146 15.30 -22.84 -1.89
N ASP A 147 14.91 -23.72 -2.82
CA ASP A 147 13.70 -23.53 -3.65
C ASP A 147 12.43 -23.44 -2.81
N LEU A 148 12.30 -24.27 -1.77
CA LEU A 148 11.19 -24.23 -0.83
C LEU A 148 11.18 -22.92 -0.04
N LEU A 149 12.34 -22.49 0.45
CA LEU A 149 12.46 -21.24 1.21
C LEU A 149 12.15 -20.01 0.35
N HIS A 150 12.62 -19.99 -0.90
CA HIS A 150 12.25 -18.96 -1.87
C HIS A 150 10.74 -18.96 -2.18
N LEU A 151 10.11 -20.13 -2.27
CA LEU A 151 8.68 -20.24 -2.45
C LEU A 151 7.92 -19.68 -1.24
N ALA A 152 8.31 -20.08 -0.02
CA ALA A 152 7.73 -19.56 1.22
C ALA A 152 7.91 -18.04 1.34
N ALA A 153 9.10 -17.52 1.05
CA ALA A 153 9.37 -16.09 1.07
C ALA A 153 8.45 -15.31 0.11
N LYS A 154 8.31 -15.78 -1.13
CA LYS A 154 7.53 -15.09 -2.18
C LYS A 154 6.01 -15.22 -2.01
N ARG A 155 5.53 -16.32 -1.45
CA ARG A 155 4.08 -16.63 -1.38
C ARG A 155 3.45 -16.38 -0.02
N LEU A 156 4.25 -16.30 1.04
CA LEU A 156 3.75 -16.20 2.42
C LEU A 156 4.43 -15.09 3.22
N LEU A 157 5.77 -15.06 3.24
CA LEU A 157 6.48 -14.27 4.25
C LEU A 157 6.76 -12.82 3.83
N SER A 158 6.64 -12.50 2.54
CA SER A 158 6.88 -11.14 2.04
C SER A 158 5.84 -10.74 1.00
N ASN A 159 5.51 -9.45 1.01
CA ASN A 159 4.76 -8.81 -0.06
C ASN A 159 5.74 -8.28 -1.12
N SER A 160 5.79 -8.92 -2.29
CA SER A 160 6.78 -8.60 -3.33
C SER A 160 6.69 -7.18 -3.90
N VAL A 161 5.54 -6.50 -3.74
CA VAL A 161 5.30 -5.12 -4.18
C VAL A 161 6.08 -4.13 -3.32
N ILE A 162 6.06 -4.31 -1.99
CA ILE A 162 6.60 -3.34 -1.04
C ILE A 162 7.81 -3.84 -0.26
N GLN A 163 8.07 -5.15 -0.26
CA GLN A 163 9.15 -5.79 0.48
C GLN A 163 10.11 -6.55 -0.43
N THR A 164 11.33 -6.74 0.08
CA THR A 164 12.35 -7.63 -0.44
C THR A 164 12.79 -8.57 0.66
N TYR A 165 13.45 -9.67 0.31
CA TYR A 165 13.87 -10.68 1.27
C TYR A 165 15.27 -11.22 0.96
N ALA A 166 15.90 -11.78 1.97
CA ALA A 166 17.15 -12.54 1.89
C ALA A 166 16.98 -13.90 2.59
N LEU A 167 17.62 -14.95 2.05
CA LEU A 167 17.86 -16.16 2.82
C LEU A 167 19.07 -15.88 3.73
N GLY A 168 18.88 -15.94 5.04
CA GLY A 168 19.83 -15.42 6.02
C GLY A 168 19.57 -13.95 6.36
N GLU A 169 20.65 -13.21 6.63
CA GLU A 169 20.58 -11.82 7.06
C GLU A 169 20.39 -10.84 5.88
N ILE A 170 19.47 -9.88 6.03
CA ILE A 170 19.21 -8.86 5.02
C ILE A 170 20.09 -7.64 5.24
N THR A 171 20.57 -7.05 4.14
CA THR A 171 21.22 -5.73 4.20
C THR A 171 20.14 -4.64 4.32
N PRO A 172 20.17 -3.78 5.35
CA PRO A 172 19.19 -2.72 5.50
C PRO A 172 19.28 -1.68 4.37
N SER A 173 18.12 -1.17 3.95
CA SER A 173 18.04 -0.02 3.05
C SER A 173 17.44 1.17 3.79
N PHE A 174 18.23 2.23 3.94
CA PHE A 174 17.76 3.47 4.52
C PHE A 174 17.36 4.42 3.38
N SER A 175 16.06 4.69 3.26
CA SER A 175 15.55 5.69 2.33
C SER A 175 16.18 7.05 2.65
N THR A 176 16.89 7.61 1.69
CA THR A 176 17.27 9.03 1.71
C THR A 176 16.14 9.85 1.12
N ALA A 177 15.75 10.93 1.79
CA ALA A 177 14.83 11.90 1.21
C ALA A 177 15.36 12.32 -0.17
N ALA A 178 14.52 12.20 -1.20
CA ALA A 178 14.87 12.68 -2.53
C ALA A 178 15.16 14.18 -2.44
N GLN A 179 16.28 14.62 -3.01
CA GLN A 179 16.54 16.05 -3.15
C GLN A 179 15.50 16.62 -4.11
N SER A 180 14.79 17.68 -3.68
CA SER A 180 13.89 18.41 -4.57
C SER A 180 14.68 18.98 -5.73
N HIS A 181 14.16 18.86 -6.94
CA HIS A 181 14.78 19.40 -8.15
C HIS A 181 13.77 20.27 -8.90
N ASP A 182 14.18 21.45 -9.35
CA ASP A 182 13.34 22.40 -10.09
C ASP A 182 13.22 22.05 -11.59
N LEU A 183 13.37 20.77 -11.95
CA LEU A 183 13.31 20.35 -13.36
C LEU A 183 11.84 20.33 -13.78
N VAL A 184 11.52 21.05 -14.84
CA VAL A 184 10.20 21.04 -15.48
C VAL A 184 10.39 20.57 -16.91
N GLU A 185 9.73 19.47 -17.28
CA GLU A 185 9.80 18.93 -18.62
C GLU A 185 8.64 19.45 -19.50
N PRO A 186 8.90 20.04 -20.68
CA PRO A 186 7.86 20.35 -21.64
C PRO A 186 7.42 19.10 -22.43
N ILE A 187 6.11 18.88 -22.54
CA ILE A 187 5.50 17.80 -23.32
C ILE A 187 5.08 18.36 -24.68
N VAL A 188 5.93 18.13 -25.69
CA VAL A 188 5.68 18.61 -27.06
C VAL A 188 4.48 17.87 -27.65
N LEU A 189 3.40 18.61 -27.93
CA LEU A 189 2.15 18.09 -28.49
C LEU A 189 1.79 18.78 -29.81
N ARG A 190 2.17 20.05 -29.98
CA ARG A 190 1.87 20.81 -31.20
C ARG A 190 2.49 20.18 -32.43
N GLY A 191 1.75 20.19 -33.54
CA GLY A 191 2.15 19.62 -34.82
C GLY A 191 2.31 18.09 -34.86
N LEU A 192 2.03 17.37 -33.77
CA LEU A 192 1.98 15.91 -33.80
C LEU A 192 0.76 15.41 -34.57
N ASP A 193 0.91 14.31 -35.28
CA ASP A 193 -0.20 13.56 -35.85
C ASP A 193 -0.84 12.63 -34.80
N ASP A 194 -1.94 11.97 -35.17
CA ASP A 194 -2.68 11.06 -34.29
C ASP A 194 -1.78 9.97 -33.67
N ALA A 195 -0.81 9.46 -34.45
CA ALA A 195 0.14 8.45 -34.00
C ALA A 195 1.11 9.03 -32.96
N GLY A 196 1.63 10.24 -33.20
CA GLY A 196 2.48 10.96 -32.25
C GLY A 196 1.76 11.26 -30.94
N LEU A 197 0.51 11.72 -30.99
CA LEU A 197 -0.31 11.97 -29.81
C LEU A 197 -0.52 10.71 -28.97
N LEU A 198 -0.90 9.60 -29.61
CA LEU A 198 -1.08 8.33 -28.90
C LEU A 198 0.24 7.78 -28.34
N ALA A 199 1.37 8.02 -29.01
CA ALA A 199 2.69 7.67 -28.52
C ALA A 199 3.06 8.45 -27.24
N VAL A 200 2.74 9.75 -27.18
CA VAL A 200 2.92 10.55 -25.96
C VAL A 200 2.03 10.01 -24.83
N SER A 201 0.73 9.78 -25.08
CA SER A 201 -0.18 9.20 -24.09
C SER A 201 0.32 7.86 -23.53
N SER A 202 0.78 6.97 -24.40
CA SER A 202 1.31 5.65 -24.04
C SER A 202 2.62 5.73 -23.24
N SER A 203 3.59 6.51 -23.72
CA SER A 203 4.90 6.66 -23.05
C SER A 203 4.78 7.26 -21.65
N ARG A 204 3.82 8.19 -21.45
CA ARG A 204 3.51 8.78 -20.15
C ARG A 204 2.57 7.93 -19.29
N ARG A 205 2.00 6.85 -19.85
CA ARG A 205 0.95 6.04 -19.20
C ARG A 205 -0.25 6.89 -18.77
N ALA A 206 -0.57 7.91 -19.55
CA ALA A 206 -1.63 8.89 -19.24
C ALA A 206 -3.04 8.31 -19.42
N ALA A 207 -3.17 7.19 -20.15
CA ALA A 207 -4.44 6.54 -20.47
C ALA A 207 -5.47 7.48 -21.15
N LEU A 208 -4.99 8.50 -21.85
CA LEU A 208 -5.79 9.44 -22.63
C LEU A 208 -6.06 8.86 -24.02
N ASN A 209 -7.31 8.89 -24.46
CA ASN A 209 -7.68 8.48 -25.80
C ASN A 209 -7.39 9.59 -26.84
N LEU A 210 -7.53 9.26 -28.12
CA LEU A 210 -7.20 10.19 -29.21
C LEU A 210 -8.01 11.49 -29.16
N ALA A 211 -9.31 11.43 -28.83
CA ALA A 211 -10.15 12.63 -28.75
C ALA A 211 -9.72 13.55 -27.60
N GLU A 212 -9.32 12.98 -26.46
CA GLU A 212 -8.78 13.74 -25.33
C GLU A 212 -7.43 14.35 -25.68
N MET A 213 -6.56 13.60 -26.35
CA MET A 213 -5.26 14.11 -26.81
C MET A 213 -5.40 15.25 -27.81
N HIS A 214 -6.36 15.17 -28.75
CA HIS A 214 -6.67 16.28 -29.64
C HIS A 214 -7.17 17.51 -28.88
N ALA A 215 -8.06 17.34 -27.90
CA ALA A 215 -8.53 18.48 -27.10
C ALA A 215 -7.39 19.19 -26.35
N ILE A 216 -6.39 18.43 -25.88
CA ILE A 216 -5.17 18.98 -25.26
C ILE A 216 -4.30 19.66 -26.31
N GLN A 217 -4.07 19.02 -27.46
CA GLN A 217 -3.30 19.60 -28.56
C GLN A 217 -3.90 20.91 -29.07
N ASP A 218 -5.23 20.97 -29.25
CA ASP A 218 -5.96 22.17 -29.67
C ASP A 218 -5.77 23.32 -28.67
N TYR A 219 -5.73 23.01 -27.37
CA TYR A 219 -5.36 23.99 -26.34
C TYR A 219 -3.92 24.48 -26.55
N CYS A 220 -2.95 23.59 -26.75
CA CYS A 220 -1.55 23.95 -26.96
C CYS A 220 -1.36 24.82 -28.20
N GLU A 221 -1.99 24.47 -29.32
CA GLU A 221 -1.95 25.24 -30.57
C GLU A 221 -2.54 26.64 -30.39
N ARG A 222 -3.69 26.75 -29.71
CA ARG A 222 -4.33 28.05 -29.44
C ARG A 222 -3.47 28.94 -28.54
N GLU A 223 -2.91 28.39 -27.46
CA GLU A 223 -2.09 29.15 -26.52
C GLU A 223 -0.64 29.35 -27.02
N ASN A 224 -0.31 28.79 -28.19
CA ASN A 224 1.02 28.80 -28.78
C ASN A 224 2.12 28.35 -27.79
N ARG A 225 1.80 27.35 -26.96
CA ARG A 225 2.74 26.73 -26.02
C ARG A 225 2.38 25.26 -25.80
N ASP A 226 3.39 24.48 -25.49
CA ASP A 226 3.20 23.11 -25.02
C ASP A 226 2.97 23.08 -23.50
N LEU A 227 2.48 21.95 -22.99
CA LEU A 227 2.25 21.77 -21.55
C LEU A 227 3.54 21.40 -20.84
N THR A 228 3.64 21.79 -19.59
CA THR A 228 4.58 21.17 -18.64
C THR A 228 4.12 19.75 -18.31
N ASP A 229 5.03 18.91 -17.86
CA ASP A 229 4.77 17.58 -17.31
C ASP A 229 3.64 17.59 -16.27
N ILE A 230 3.68 18.52 -15.31
CA ILE A 230 2.66 18.63 -14.26
C ILE A 230 1.29 19.03 -14.81
N GLU A 231 1.23 19.94 -15.80
CA GLU A 231 -0.03 20.31 -16.45
C GLU A 231 -0.63 19.11 -17.20
N PHE A 232 0.22 18.37 -17.93
CA PHE A 232 -0.20 17.20 -18.69
C PHE A 232 -0.69 16.07 -17.78
N GLU A 233 0.07 15.74 -16.73
CA GLU A 233 -0.31 14.72 -15.75
C GLU A 233 -1.58 15.11 -14.98
N MET A 234 -1.75 16.39 -14.63
CA MET A 234 -2.97 16.89 -14.00
C MET A 234 -4.21 16.64 -14.88
N LEU A 235 -4.11 16.90 -16.19
CA LEU A 235 -5.20 16.61 -17.13
C LEU A 235 -5.46 15.11 -17.23
N ALA A 236 -4.40 14.29 -17.36
CA ALA A 236 -4.52 12.83 -17.41
C ALA A 236 -5.28 12.26 -16.19
N GLN A 237 -4.91 12.69 -14.98
CA GLN A 237 -5.56 12.24 -13.75
C GLN A 237 -7.00 12.76 -13.63
N THR A 238 -7.20 14.07 -13.81
CA THR A 238 -8.52 14.69 -13.63
C THR A 238 -9.53 14.26 -14.68
N TRP A 239 -9.08 13.85 -15.87
CA TRP A 239 -9.93 13.34 -16.95
C TRP A 239 -10.05 11.82 -16.94
N SER A 240 -9.48 11.10 -15.97
CA SER A 240 -9.63 9.66 -15.85
C SER A 240 -11.09 9.23 -15.63
N GLU A 241 -11.41 7.96 -15.91
CA GLU A 241 -12.74 7.41 -15.61
C GLU A 241 -13.08 7.49 -14.12
N HIS A 242 -12.09 7.23 -13.27
CA HIS A 242 -12.23 7.27 -11.82
C HIS A 242 -12.59 8.68 -11.30
N CYS A 243 -12.03 9.74 -11.90
CA CYS A 243 -12.33 11.12 -11.49
C CYS A 243 -13.60 11.67 -12.14
N VAL A 244 -13.74 11.53 -13.46
CA VAL A 244 -14.85 12.17 -14.19
C VAL A 244 -16.15 11.38 -14.09
N HIS A 245 -16.06 10.06 -13.91
CA HIS A 245 -17.20 9.13 -13.97
C HIS A 245 -17.89 9.18 -15.35
N LYS A 246 -17.13 9.00 -16.44
CA LYS A 246 -17.64 9.16 -17.82
C LYS A 246 -18.75 8.16 -18.11
N THR A 247 -18.64 6.92 -17.62
CA THR A 247 -19.69 5.90 -17.77
C THR A 247 -21.01 6.38 -17.16
N PHE A 248 -20.98 6.94 -15.96
CA PHE A 248 -22.17 7.49 -15.29
C PHE A 248 -22.74 8.75 -15.96
N LYS A 249 -21.92 9.47 -16.73
CA LYS A 249 -22.33 10.62 -17.55
C LYS A 249 -22.71 10.25 -18.99
N SER A 250 -22.51 9.00 -19.39
CA SER A 250 -22.67 8.55 -20.76
C SER A 250 -24.13 8.42 -21.19
N GLN A 251 -24.31 8.40 -22.52
CA GLN A 251 -25.54 7.94 -23.15
C GLN A 251 -25.51 6.42 -23.27
N VAL A 252 -26.59 5.76 -22.88
CA VAL A 252 -26.68 4.29 -22.86
C VAL A 252 -27.89 3.84 -23.65
N SER A 253 -27.68 2.99 -24.66
CA SER A 253 -28.76 2.32 -25.41
C SER A 253 -28.86 0.87 -24.97
N VAL A 254 -30.02 0.45 -24.49
CA VAL A 254 -30.22 -0.88 -23.91
C VAL A 254 -30.92 -1.80 -24.91
N LYS A 255 -30.25 -2.91 -25.26
CA LYS A 255 -30.85 -3.99 -26.04
C LYS A 255 -31.52 -4.98 -25.09
N ARG A 256 -32.81 -5.23 -25.28
CA ARG A 256 -33.58 -6.18 -24.47
C ARG A 256 -33.48 -7.59 -25.03
N ASP A 257 -33.33 -8.56 -24.14
CA ASP A 257 -33.67 -9.94 -24.44
C ASP A 257 -35.18 -10.15 -24.23
N LYS A 258 -35.80 -11.04 -25.01
CA LYS A 258 -37.26 -11.28 -24.95
C LYS A 258 -37.71 -11.89 -23.62
N SER A 259 -36.78 -12.48 -22.87
CA SER A 259 -36.99 -13.08 -21.56
C SER A 259 -36.93 -12.08 -20.41
N ASP A 260 -36.47 -10.84 -20.64
CA ASP A 260 -36.30 -9.85 -19.57
C ASP A 260 -37.62 -9.11 -19.28
N SER A 261 -38.21 -9.40 -18.13
CA SER A 261 -39.47 -8.80 -17.66
C SER A 261 -39.29 -7.44 -16.95
N ARG A 262 -38.04 -6.99 -16.74
CA ARG A 262 -37.76 -5.74 -16.02
C ARG A 262 -38.13 -4.51 -16.84
N SER A 263 -38.79 -3.55 -16.19
CA SER A 263 -39.18 -2.28 -16.80
C SER A 263 -38.10 -1.21 -16.59
N PHE A 264 -37.26 -0.99 -17.59
CA PHE A 264 -36.35 0.15 -17.65
C PHE A 264 -36.30 0.77 -19.05
N PRO A 265 -36.00 2.08 -19.18
CA PRO A 265 -35.84 2.75 -20.46
C PRO A 265 -34.90 2.01 -21.43
N THR A 266 -35.24 2.04 -22.72
CA THR A 266 -34.37 1.51 -23.79
C THR A 266 -33.24 2.46 -24.15
N HIS A 267 -33.27 3.69 -23.64
CA HIS A 267 -32.24 4.70 -23.85
C HIS A 267 -32.13 5.64 -22.64
N TYR A 268 -30.90 5.98 -22.28
CA TYR A 268 -30.54 7.01 -21.31
C TYR A 268 -29.66 8.04 -22.01
N SER A 269 -30.01 9.31 -21.92
CA SER A 269 -29.16 10.42 -22.37
C SER A 269 -28.11 10.80 -21.32
N HIS A 270 -28.30 10.42 -20.06
CA HIS A 270 -27.32 10.57 -18.99
C HIS A 270 -27.64 9.60 -17.84
N LEU A 271 -26.87 8.52 -17.73
CA LEU A 271 -27.17 7.39 -16.85
C LEU A 271 -27.42 7.81 -15.39
N PHE A 272 -26.50 8.54 -14.76
CA PHE A 272 -26.59 8.95 -13.35
C PHE A 272 -27.79 9.87 -13.06
N ASN A 273 -28.04 10.84 -13.94
CA ASN A 273 -29.11 11.82 -13.74
C ASN A 273 -30.49 11.17 -13.83
N GLN A 274 -30.67 10.22 -14.75
CA GLN A 274 -31.94 9.53 -14.99
C GLN A 274 -32.17 8.31 -14.09
N THR A 275 -31.18 7.93 -13.29
CA THR A 275 -31.27 6.81 -12.33
C THR A 275 -31.17 7.33 -10.90
N ILE A 276 -29.96 7.38 -10.34
CA ILE A 276 -29.68 7.69 -8.92
C ILE A 276 -30.24 9.07 -8.54
N ARG A 277 -29.92 10.11 -9.34
CA ARG A 277 -30.38 11.48 -9.04
C ARG A 277 -31.89 11.63 -9.21
N ALA A 278 -32.48 10.99 -10.23
CA ALA A 278 -33.93 11.00 -10.45
C ALA A 278 -34.68 10.31 -9.31
N ALA A 279 -34.20 9.15 -8.86
CA ALA A 279 -34.79 8.44 -7.72
C ALA A 279 -34.73 9.30 -6.45
N THR A 280 -33.59 9.93 -6.17
CA THR A 280 -33.45 10.82 -4.99
C THR A 280 -34.41 12.02 -5.06
N LYS A 281 -34.52 12.65 -6.24
CA LYS A 281 -35.47 13.75 -6.49
C LYS A 281 -36.93 13.32 -6.41
N GLN A 282 -37.24 12.08 -6.78
CA GLN A 282 -38.60 11.54 -6.69
C GLN A 282 -39.00 11.28 -5.24
N VAL A 283 -38.07 10.75 -4.43
CA VAL A 283 -38.28 10.55 -3.00
C VAL A 283 -38.50 11.90 -2.31
N ASN A 284 -37.71 12.92 -2.67
CA ASN A 284 -37.80 14.30 -2.15
C ASN A 284 -38.02 14.35 -0.64
N ALA A 285 -37.22 13.58 0.11
CA ALA A 285 -37.33 13.52 1.55
C ALA A 285 -36.79 14.83 2.16
N ASP A 286 -37.62 15.49 2.98
CA ASP A 286 -37.29 16.78 3.61
C ASP A 286 -36.09 16.71 4.56
N TRP A 287 -35.78 15.51 5.07
CA TRP A 287 -34.64 15.26 5.95
C TRP A 287 -33.31 15.06 5.19
N VAL A 288 -33.29 15.07 3.85
CA VAL A 288 -32.03 15.03 3.09
C VAL A 288 -31.51 16.46 2.91
N ILE A 289 -30.45 16.80 3.64
CA ILE A 289 -29.87 18.14 3.67
C ILE A 289 -28.93 18.36 2.48
N SER A 290 -28.05 17.39 2.20
CA SER A 290 -27.04 17.48 1.13
C SER A 290 -26.92 16.14 0.39
N ALA A 291 -27.05 16.18 -0.93
CA ALA A 291 -26.87 15.03 -1.81
C ALA A 291 -26.29 15.46 -3.17
N PHE A 292 -25.24 14.78 -3.62
CA PHE A 292 -24.57 15.00 -4.91
C PHE A 292 -23.86 16.35 -5.09
N THR A 293 -23.63 17.09 -4.00
CA THR A 293 -22.99 18.42 -3.99
C THR A 293 -21.66 18.45 -3.24
N GLU A 294 -21.42 17.48 -2.37
CA GLU A 294 -20.27 17.43 -1.45
C GLU A 294 -19.65 16.02 -1.41
N ASN A 295 -18.59 15.86 -0.61
CA ASN A 295 -17.86 14.60 -0.47
C ASN A 295 -18.64 13.51 0.29
N ALA A 296 -19.65 13.87 1.07
CA ALA A 296 -20.54 12.96 1.79
C ALA A 296 -21.99 13.43 1.71
N GLY A 297 -22.94 12.52 1.85
CA GLY A 297 -24.36 12.86 1.95
C GLY A 297 -24.74 13.20 3.38
N ILE A 298 -25.59 14.21 3.58
CA ILE A 298 -25.97 14.71 4.91
C ILE A 298 -27.49 14.61 5.07
N VAL A 299 -27.91 14.08 6.23
CA VAL A 299 -29.32 13.95 6.60
C VAL A 299 -29.59 14.53 7.98
N GLU A 300 -30.77 15.11 8.15
CA GLU A 300 -31.34 15.47 9.45
C GLU A 300 -31.67 14.19 10.24
N PHE A 301 -31.48 14.21 11.56
CA PHE A 301 -31.68 13.03 12.40
C PHE A 301 -32.64 13.22 13.57
N ASP A 302 -32.46 14.27 14.38
CA ASP A 302 -33.25 14.49 15.61
C ASP A 302 -33.61 15.96 15.94
N GLY A 303 -33.47 16.86 14.97
CA GLY A 303 -33.72 18.29 15.08
C GLY A 303 -32.56 19.08 15.68
N THR A 304 -31.53 18.42 16.21
CA THR A 304 -30.33 19.05 16.78
C THR A 304 -29.02 18.53 16.18
N ASN A 305 -29.05 17.33 15.60
CA ASN A 305 -27.91 16.67 14.99
C ASN A 305 -28.20 16.29 13.54
N GLU A 306 -27.12 16.26 12.77
CA GLU A 306 -27.09 15.78 11.39
C GLU A 306 -26.20 14.53 11.32
N LEU A 307 -26.49 13.63 10.39
CA LEU A 307 -25.66 12.47 10.10
C LEU A 307 -25.07 12.58 8.70
N SER A 308 -23.75 12.39 8.61
CA SER A 308 -23.02 12.32 7.35
C SER A 308 -22.70 10.87 7.01
N PHE A 309 -23.01 10.46 5.78
CA PHE A 309 -22.76 9.13 5.26
C PHE A 309 -21.93 9.18 3.98
N LYS A 310 -20.92 8.32 3.90
CA LYS A 310 -20.11 8.09 2.71
C LYS A 310 -19.73 6.62 2.62
N VAL A 311 -19.74 6.10 1.40
CA VAL A 311 -19.23 4.77 1.06
C VAL A 311 -18.25 4.95 -0.09
N GLU A 312 -17.10 4.31 0.02
CA GLU A 312 -16.07 4.23 -1.03
C GLU A 312 -15.65 2.79 -1.27
N THR A 313 -14.94 2.56 -2.36
CA THR A 313 -14.33 1.27 -2.67
C THR A 313 -12.86 1.48 -2.99
N HIS A 314 -12.00 0.54 -2.61
CA HIS A 314 -10.57 0.61 -2.95
C HIS A 314 -10.05 -0.69 -3.57
N ASN A 315 -10.80 -1.18 -4.57
CA ASN A 315 -10.66 -2.55 -5.08
C ASN A 315 -9.30 -2.81 -5.74
N HIS A 316 -8.88 -1.96 -6.69
CA HIS A 316 -7.69 -2.22 -7.48
C HIS A 316 -6.40 -2.20 -6.63
N PRO A 317 -6.17 -1.21 -5.75
CA PRO A 317 -5.01 -1.23 -4.85
C PRO A 317 -5.07 -2.39 -3.85
N SER A 318 -6.25 -2.71 -3.29
CA SER A 318 -6.40 -3.84 -2.37
C SER A 318 -6.15 -5.20 -3.03
N ALA A 319 -6.32 -5.31 -4.35
CA ALA A 319 -5.99 -6.53 -5.10
C ALA A 319 -4.47 -6.69 -5.30
N ILE A 320 -3.71 -5.60 -5.28
CA ILE A 320 -2.24 -5.59 -5.46
C ILE A 320 -1.53 -5.69 -4.10
N GLU A 321 -1.97 -4.91 -3.12
CA GLU A 321 -1.38 -4.79 -1.79
C GLU A 321 -2.54 -4.63 -0.78
N PRO A 322 -3.07 -5.74 -0.21
CA PRO A 322 -4.32 -5.72 0.53
C PRO A 322 -4.32 -4.84 1.77
N PHE A 323 -3.23 -4.83 2.54
CA PHE A 323 -3.19 -4.12 3.81
C PHE A 323 -3.22 -2.61 3.60
N GLY A 324 -2.28 -2.08 2.81
CA GLY A 324 -2.19 -0.68 2.46
C GLY A 324 -3.38 -0.22 1.62
N GLY A 325 -3.83 -1.04 0.66
CA GLY A 325 -5.03 -0.76 -0.13
C GLY A 325 -6.30 -0.62 0.73
N ALA A 326 -6.52 -1.51 1.70
CA ALA A 326 -7.65 -1.38 2.62
C ALA A 326 -7.46 -0.18 3.58
N ASN A 327 -6.27 0.01 4.12
CA ASN A 327 -5.95 1.07 5.07
C ASN A 327 -6.14 2.48 4.47
N THR A 328 -5.66 2.70 3.23
CA THR A 328 -5.89 3.99 2.54
C THR A 328 -7.35 4.19 2.15
N GLY A 329 -8.10 3.10 1.94
CA GLY A 329 -9.53 3.13 1.61
C GLY A 329 -10.36 3.60 2.79
N ILE A 330 -10.12 3.01 3.97
CA ILE A 330 -10.70 3.46 5.24
C ILE A 330 -10.30 4.91 5.52
N GLY A 331 -9.02 5.26 5.33
CA GLY A 331 -8.55 6.63 5.49
C GLY A 331 -9.25 7.63 4.55
N GLY A 332 -9.52 7.24 3.31
CA GLY A 332 -10.24 8.05 2.31
C GLY A 332 -11.66 8.40 2.75
N VAL A 333 -12.46 7.37 3.04
CA VAL A 333 -13.86 7.57 3.46
C VAL A 333 -13.98 8.35 4.78
N ILE A 334 -13.04 8.18 5.72
CA ILE A 334 -12.99 8.97 6.95
C ILE A 334 -12.73 10.45 6.63
N ARG A 335 -11.80 10.75 5.72
CA ARG A 335 -11.49 12.13 5.33
C ARG A 335 -12.66 12.81 4.62
N ASP A 336 -13.47 12.07 3.87
CA ASP A 336 -14.67 12.62 3.23
C ASP A 336 -15.72 13.08 4.23
N VAL A 337 -15.94 12.31 5.30
CA VAL A 337 -16.82 12.69 6.42
C VAL A 337 -16.26 13.92 7.16
N ILE A 338 -14.94 13.96 7.40
CA ILE A 338 -14.28 15.14 7.98
C ILE A 338 -14.38 16.34 7.02
N GLY A 339 -14.37 16.11 5.71
CA GLY A 339 -14.43 17.13 4.66
C GLY A 339 -15.75 17.92 4.65
N VAL A 340 -16.82 17.34 5.17
CA VAL A 340 -18.10 18.03 5.43
C VAL A 340 -18.23 18.50 6.88
N SER A 341 -17.10 18.62 7.60
CA SER A 341 -17.02 19.04 9.01
C SER A 341 -17.76 18.15 10.00
N ALA A 342 -18.07 16.90 9.63
CA ALA A 342 -18.68 15.94 10.54
C ALA A 342 -17.62 15.16 11.32
N LYS A 343 -17.96 14.73 12.54
CA LYS A 343 -17.10 13.87 13.36
C LYS A 343 -17.35 12.40 13.00
N PRO A 344 -16.33 11.63 12.56
CA PRO A 344 -16.47 10.19 12.37
C PRO A 344 -16.80 9.49 13.69
N ILE A 345 -17.85 8.68 13.72
CA ILE A 345 -18.30 7.93 14.92
C ILE A 345 -18.39 6.42 14.71
N ALA A 346 -18.50 5.97 13.46
CA ALA A 346 -18.58 4.56 13.10
C ALA A 346 -18.06 4.36 11.66
N SER A 347 -17.54 3.17 11.38
CA SER A 347 -17.16 2.71 10.05
C SER A 347 -17.52 1.24 9.91
N THR A 348 -17.89 0.81 8.71
CA THR A 348 -18.19 -0.58 8.37
C THR A 348 -17.53 -0.93 7.04
N ASP A 349 -17.20 -2.19 6.87
CA ASP A 349 -16.58 -2.73 5.67
C ASP A 349 -17.48 -3.76 4.98
N THR A 350 -17.28 -3.94 3.68
CA THR A 350 -17.92 -4.99 2.89
C THR A 350 -16.87 -5.57 1.97
N LEU A 351 -16.46 -6.80 2.27
CA LEU A 351 -15.36 -7.49 1.60
C LEU A 351 -15.91 -8.60 0.69
N CYS A 352 -15.44 -8.63 -0.56
CA CYS A 352 -15.80 -9.64 -1.54
C CYS A 352 -14.51 -10.27 -2.09
N PHE A 353 -14.33 -11.57 -1.84
CA PHE A 353 -13.15 -12.32 -2.26
C PHE A 353 -13.50 -13.43 -3.26
N GLY A 354 -12.48 -13.96 -3.93
CA GLY A 354 -12.60 -15.21 -4.67
C GLY A 354 -12.82 -16.42 -3.75
N PRO A 355 -13.05 -17.61 -4.31
CA PRO A 355 -13.22 -18.84 -3.53
C PRO A 355 -12.02 -19.13 -2.64
N ALA A 356 -12.26 -19.44 -1.36
CA ALA A 356 -11.22 -19.73 -0.38
C ALA A 356 -10.56 -21.10 -0.55
N ASP A 357 -11.07 -21.94 -1.43
CA ASP A 357 -10.59 -23.29 -1.74
C ASP A 357 -9.91 -23.38 -3.13
N LEU A 358 -9.62 -22.25 -3.77
CA LEU A 358 -8.96 -22.20 -5.07
C LEU A 358 -7.52 -22.75 -4.98
N PRO A 359 -7.11 -23.74 -5.80
CA PRO A 359 -5.76 -24.27 -5.76
C PRO A 359 -4.69 -23.21 -6.06
N LEU A 360 -3.57 -23.23 -5.33
CA LEU A 360 -2.45 -22.30 -5.55
C LEU A 360 -1.91 -22.32 -6.99
N THR A 361 -2.01 -23.47 -7.67
CA THR A 361 -1.59 -23.64 -9.08
C THR A 361 -2.47 -22.91 -10.08
N GLU A 362 -3.69 -22.53 -9.69
CA GLU A 362 -4.64 -21.79 -10.52
C GLU A 362 -4.59 -20.28 -10.26
N LEU A 363 -3.89 -19.84 -9.20
CA LEU A 363 -3.72 -18.43 -8.90
C LEU A 363 -2.76 -17.75 -9.88
N PRO A 364 -3.13 -16.61 -10.48
CA PRO A 364 -2.21 -15.82 -11.29
C PRO A 364 -0.95 -15.42 -10.51
N GLU A 365 0.14 -15.19 -11.23
CA GLU A 365 1.38 -14.69 -10.63
C GLU A 365 1.15 -13.34 -9.95
N GLY A 366 1.70 -13.17 -8.75
CA GLY A 366 1.56 -11.94 -7.96
C GLY A 366 0.26 -11.80 -7.16
N VAL A 367 -0.72 -12.69 -7.33
CA VAL A 367 -1.96 -12.69 -6.55
C VAL A 367 -1.76 -13.43 -5.23
N LEU A 368 -2.19 -12.80 -4.12
CA LEU A 368 -2.26 -13.42 -2.81
C LEU A 368 -3.48 -14.34 -2.72
N HIS A 369 -3.33 -15.48 -2.04
CA HIS A 369 -4.43 -16.40 -1.85
C HIS A 369 -5.55 -15.73 -1.01
N PRO A 370 -6.84 -15.95 -1.29
CA PRO A 370 -7.94 -15.41 -0.48
C PRO A 370 -8.04 -15.89 0.97
N ARG A 371 -7.09 -16.72 1.45
CA ARG A 371 -7.11 -17.33 2.78
C ARG A 371 -6.11 -16.65 3.68
#